data_AF-A0A970NSJ2-F1
#
_entry.id   AF-A0A970NSJ2-F1
#
_cell.length_a   1.000
_cell.length_b   1.000
_cell.length_c   1.000
_cell.angle_alpha   90.00
_cell.angle_beta   90.00
_cell.angle_gamma   90.00
#
_symmetry.space_group_name_H-M   'P 1'
#
loop_
_entity.id
_entity.type
_entity.pdbx_description
1 polymer ?
#
loop_
_entity_poly.entity_id
_entity_poly.type
_entity_poly.pdbx_seq_one_letter_code
_entity_poly.pdbx_strand_id
1 'polypeptide(L)'
;MKERIHHYSEKIFAASLLIALIGGGIVALLFTLSLMIGGNFGESLAVVTKSKILPWFIRLASIAILFGMIQTYTTGQHSLSMKTDGAKPKNNIN
;
A
#
# COMPACT_ATOMS: atom_id res chain seq x y z
N MET A 1 23.73 6.99 10.64
CA MET A 1 22.82 5.92 11.13
C MET A 1 21.36 6.12 10.69
N LYS A 2 20.81 7.35 10.66
CA LYS A 2 19.44 7.63 10.19
C LYS A 2 19.14 7.16 8.75
N GLU A 3 20.11 7.26 7.83
CA GLU A 3 19.90 6.88 6.42
C GLU A 3 19.64 5.38 6.19
N ARG A 4 20.26 4.50 7.00
CA ARG A 4 20.04 3.06 6.86
C ARG A 4 18.63 2.67 7.29
N ILE A 5 18.16 3.23 8.41
CA ILE A 5 16.82 2.98 8.94
C ILE A 5 15.78 3.37 7.88
N HIS A 6 15.92 4.54 7.27
CA HIS A 6 15.02 5.03 6.23
C HIS A 6 14.87 4.06 5.06
N HIS A 7 15.98 3.54 4.54
CA HIS A 7 15.97 2.65 3.38
C HIS A 7 15.30 1.31 3.68
N TYR A 8 15.47 0.78 4.90
CA TYR A 8 14.80 -0.47 5.31
C TYR A 8 13.31 -0.25 5.49
N SER A 9 12.91 0.85 6.11
CA SER A 9 11.53 1.05 6.48
C SER A 9 10.68 1.52 5.28
N GLU A 10 11.27 2.18 4.28
CA GLU A 10 10.66 2.36 2.95
C GLU A 10 10.44 1.01 2.22
N LYS A 11 11.44 0.13 2.21
CA LYS A 11 11.32 -1.22 1.62
C LYS A 11 10.25 -2.07 2.31
N ILE A 12 10.18 -2.01 3.65
CA ILE A 12 9.17 -2.71 4.44
C ILE A 12 7.78 -2.16 4.12
N PHE A 13 7.61 -0.84 4.06
CA PHE A 13 6.34 -0.23 3.68
C PHE A 13 5.90 -0.67 2.28
N ALA A 14 6.79 -0.57 1.28
CA ALA A 14 6.50 -0.99 -0.09
C ALA A 14 6.15 -2.49 -0.17
N ALA A 15 6.87 -3.35 0.56
CA ALA A 15 6.58 -4.78 0.65
C ALA A 15 5.21 -5.05 1.31
N SER A 16 4.89 -4.36 2.40
CA SER A 16 3.57 -4.47 3.05
C SER A 16 2.44 -4.00 2.14
N LEU A 17 2.64 -2.91 1.40
CA LEU A 17 1.66 -2.40 0.44
C LEU A 17 1.43 -3.40 -0.70
N LEU A 18 2.51 -4.04 -1.19
CA LEU A 18 2.44 -5.06 -2.23
C LEU A 18 1.66 -6.30 -1.74
N ILE A 19 1.92 -6.76 -0.51
CA ILE A 19 1.16 -7.87 0.10
C ILE A 19 -0.32 -7.51 0.24
N ALA A 20 -0.63 -6.28 0.67
CA ALA A 20 -2.00 -5.80 0.77
C ALA A 20 -2.70 -5.78 -0.60
N LEU A 21 -1.99 -5.36 -1.65
CA LEU A 21 -2.52 -5.31 -3.02
C LEU A 21 -2.84 -6.71 -3.55
N ILE A 22 -1.92 -7.66 -3.37
CA ILE A 22 -2.13 -9.07 -3.74
C ILE A 22 -3.31 -9.65 -2.95
N GLY A 23 -3.38 -9.36 -1.65
CA GLY A 23 -4.49 -9.76 -0.80
C GLY A 23 -5.84 -9.26 -1.30
N GLY A 24 -5.93 -7.97 -1.65
CA GLY A 24 -7.13 -7.39 -2.25
C GLY A 24 -7.49 -8.05 -3.59
N GLY A 25 -6.49 -8.33 -4.44
CA GLY A 25 -6.67 -9.05 -5.69
C GLY A 25 -7.24 -10.46 -5.52
N ILE A 26 -6.73 -11.23 -4.55
CA ILE A 26 -7.24 -12.57 -4.22
C ILE A 26 -8.70 -12.47 -3.77
N VAL A 27 -9.04 -11.52 -2.92
CA VAL A 27 -10.42 -11.30 -2.46
C VAL A 27 -11.33 -10.97 -3.65
N ALA A 28 -10.90 -10.12 -4.57
CA ALA A 28 -11.66 -9.79 -5.77
C ALA A 28 -11.92 -11.02 -6.67
N LEU A 29 -10.93 -11.90 -6.82
CA LEU A 29 -11.09 -13.16 -7.56
C LEU A 29 -12.07 -14.11 -6.87
N LEU A 30 -11.96 -14.28 -5.55
CA LEU A 30 -12.89 -15.11 -4.77
C LEU A 30 -14.32 -14.60 -4.85
N PHE A 31 -14.50 -13.28 -4.81
CA PHE A 31 -15.82 -12.66 -4.97
C PHE A 31 -16.37 -12.88 -6.38
N THR A 32 -15.53 -12.74 -7.41
CA THR A 32 -15.93 -12.97 -8.81
C THR A 32 -16.33 -14.43 -9.04
N LEU A 33 -15.56 -15.39 -8.51
CA LEU A 33 -15.88 -16.82 -8.58
C LEU A 33 -17.19 -17.14 -7.86
N SER A 34 -17.39 -16.56 -6.68
CA SER A 34 -18.62 -16.71 -5.90
C SER A 34 -19.85 -16.21 -6.68
N LEU A 35 -19.73 -15.09 -7.42
CA LEU A 35 -20.78 -14.58 -8.30
C LEU A 35 -21.03 -15.49 -9.50
N MET A 36 -19.99 -16.05 -10.13
CA MET A 36 -20.16 -16.96 -11.27
C MET A 36 -20.81 -18.29 -10.89
N ILE A 37 -20.48 -18.85 -9.72
CA ILE A 37 -21.09 -20.10 -9.25
C ILE A 37 -22.56 -19.86 -8.89
N GLY A 38 -22.84 -18.77 -8.18
CA GLY A 38 -24.20 -18.44 -7.73
C GLY A 38 -24.82 -19.50 -6.80
N GLY A 39 -26.10 -19.31 -6.51
CA GLY A 39 -26.86 -20.18 -5.60
C GLY A 39 -26.34 -20.16 -4.16
N ASN A 40 -26.78 -21.14 -3.37
CA ASN A 40 -26.48 -21.21 -1.93
C ASN A 40 -24.98 -21.38 -1.63
N PHE A 41 -24.25 -22.06 -2.52
CA PHE A 41 -22.81 -22.26 -2.39
C PHE A 41 -22.02 -20.98 -2.69
N GLY A 42 -22.39 -20.26 -3.76
CA GLY A 42 -21.82 -18.96 -4.07
C GLY A 42 -22.03 -17.97 -2.93
N GLU A 43 -23.25 -17.87 -2.40
CA GLU A 43 -23.57 -16.99 -1.27
C GLU A 43 -22.72 -17.29 -0.03
N SER A 44 -22.60 -18.56 0.37
CA SER A 44 -21.77 -18.94 1.52
C SER A 44 -20.30 -18.54 1.32
N LEU A 45 -19.77 -18.71 0.12
CA LEU A 45 -18.39 -18.34 -0.22
C LEU A 45 -18.16 -16.82 -0.18
N ALA A 46 -19.12 -16.03 -0.67
CA ALA A 46 -19.10 -14.56 -0.56
C ALA A 46 -19.15 -14.12 0.90
N VAL A 47 -20.03 -14.71 1.70
CA VAL A 47 -20.20 -14.37 3.12
C VAL A 47 -18.93 -14.69 3.89
N VAL A 48 -18.30 -15.84 3.68
CA VAL A 48 -17.02 -16.19 4.34
C VAL A 48 -15.90 -15.22 3.93
N THR A 49 -15.82 -14.90 2.64
CA THR A 49 -14.82 -13.98 2.10
C THR A 49 -14.98 -12.57 2.72
N LYS A 50 -16.21 -12.05 2.76
CA LYS A 50 -16.56 -10.78 3.41
C LYS A 50 -16.29 -10.79 4.91
N SER A 51 -16.65 -11.87 5.60
CA SER A 51 -16.74 -11.87 7.07
C SER A 51 -15.42 -12.22 7.76
N LYS A 52 -14.54 -12.99 7.09
CA LYS A 52 -13.28 -13.46 7.66
C LYS A 52 -12.05 -12.96 6.92
N ILE A 53 -12.03 -13.10 5.60
CA ILE A 53 -10.82 -12.86 4.79
C ILE A 53 -10.59 -11.35 4.62
N LEU A 54 -11.61 -10.64 4.16
CA LEU A 54 -11.53 -9.19 3.91
C LEU A 54 -11.14 -8.38 5.17
N PRO A 55 -11.75 -8.58 6.36
CA PRO A 55 -11.43 -7.77 7.54
C PRO A 55 -10.01 -8.01 8.04
N TRP A 56 -9.49 -9.24 7.89
CA TRP A 56 -8.12 -9.56 8.29
C TRP A 56 -7.09 -8.84 7.41
N PHE A 57 -7.30 -8.86 6.09
CA PHE A 57 -6.46 -8.11 5.15
C PHE A 57 -6.54 -6.59 5.35
N ILE A 58 -7.74 -6.05 5.57
CA ILE A 58 -7.91 -4.61 5.85
C ILE A 58 -7.16 -4.22 7.13
N ARG A 59 -7.25 -5.00 8.20
CA ARG A 59 -6.52 -4.72 9.45
C ARG A 59 -5.01 -4.70 9.22
N LEU A 60 -4.48 -5.66 8.48
CA LEU A 60 -3.06 -5.75 8.14
C LEU A 60 -2.61 -4.54 7.30
N ALA A 61 -3.40 -4.16 6.30
CA ALA A 61 -3.15 -3.00 5.46
C ALA A 61 -3.20 -1.69 6.25
N SER A 62 -4.19 -1.51 7.14
CA SER A 62 -4.31 -0.31 7.97
C SER A 62 -3.10 -0.11 8.89
N ILE A 63 -2.58 -1.17 9.50
CA ILE A 63 -1.37 -1.10 10.34
C ILE A 63 -0.15 -0.70 9.51
N ALA A 64 0.01 -1.31 8.33
CA ALA A 64 1.10 -0.99 7.41
C ALA A 64 1.05 0.47 6.92
N ILE A 65 -0.14 0.95 6.55
CA ILE A 65 -0.37 2.34 6.12
C ILE A 65 -0.08 3.30 7.27
N LEU A 66 -0.52 3.00 8.49
CA LEU A 66 -0.27 3.84 9.66
C LEU A 66 1.24 3.97 9.93
N PHE A 67 1.98 2.87 9.90
CA PHE A 67 3.43 2.88 10.05
C PHE A 67 4.14 3.65 8.92
N GLY A 68 3.73 3.40 7.66
CA GLY A 68 4.24 4.13 6.50
C GLY A 68 4.01 5.63 6.63
N MET A 69 2.81 6.03 7.04
CA MET A 69 2.43 7.43 7.20
C MET A 69 3.25 8.11 8.30
N ILE A 70 3.42 7.48 9.47
CA ILE A 70 4.25 8.00 10.57
C ILE A 70 5.69 8.20 10.08
N GLN A 71 6.25 7.24 9.35
CA GLN A 71 7.59 7.35 8.81
C GLN A 71 7.73 8.45 7.76
N THR A 72 6.79 8.55 6.82
CA THR A 72 6.78 9.60 5.80
C THR A 72 6.68 10.98 6.43
N TYR A 73 5.83 11.14 7.45
CA TYR A 73 5.67 12.41 8.16
C TYR A 73 6.94 12.78 8.95
N THR A 74 7.55 11.82 9.65
CA THR A 74 8.75 12.06 10.46
C THR A 74 9.99 12.32 9.60
N THR A 75 10.08 11.74 8.40
CA THR A 75 11.23 11.93 7.52
C THR A 75 11.09 13.16 6.61
N GLY A 76 9.89 13.76 6.52
CA GLY A 76 9.65 14.94 5.69
C GLY A 76 9.86 14.69 4.19
N GLN A 77 10.06 13.44 3.77
CA GLN A 77 10.14 13.06 2.37
C GLN A 77 8.73 13.04 1.79
N HIS A 78 8.29 14.17 1.28
CA HIS A 78 7.19 14.20 0.34
C HIS A 78 7.65 13.46 -0.92
N SER A 79 7.09 12.27 -1.16
CA SER A 79 7.29 11.52 -2.41
C SER A 79 6.96 12.35 -3.67
N LEU A 80 6.27 13.48 -3.53
CA LEU A 80 5.97 14.45 -4.59
C LEU A 80 6.74 15.78 -4.50
N SER A 81 7.68 15.95 -3.57
CA SER A 81 8.60 17.08 -3.63
C SER A 81 9.69 16.72 -4.63
N MET A 82 9.43 17.00 -5.91
CA MET A 82 10.50 17.22 -6.88
C MET A 82 11.40 18.28 -6.26
N LYS A 83 12.52 17.86 -5.66
CA LYS A 83 13.68 18.73 -5.54
C LYS A 83 13.94 19.22 -6.95
N THR A 84 13.62 20.49 -7.17
CA THR A 84 14.01 21.22 -8.37
C THR A 84 15.52 21.40 -8.29
N ASP A 85 16.28 20.31 -8.45
CA ASP A 85 17.73 20.31 -8.60
C ASP A 85 18.08 20.60 -10.07
N GLY A 86 17.49 21.67 -10.63
CA GLY A 86 17.53 21.95 -12.07
C GLY A 86 17.65 23.40 -12.49
N ALA A 87 17.53 24.38 -11.59
CA ALA A 87 17.70 25.80 -11.93
C ALA A 87 19.02 26.35 -11.37
N LYS A 88 20.15 25.96 -11.97
CA LYS A 88 21.39 26.74 -11.85
C LYS A 88 21.12 28.14 -12.42
N PRO A 89 21.28 29.24 -11.66
CA PRO A 89 21.26 30.57 -12.26
C PRO A 89 22.50 30.69 -13.15
N LYS A 90 22.29 30.77 -14.47
CA LYS A 90 23.35 31.06 -15.43
C LYS A 90 23.69 32.54 -15.25
N ASN A 91 24.66 32.81 -14.37
CA ASN A 91 25.32 34.10 -14.23
C ASN A 91 26.06 34.39 -15.55
N ASN A 92 25.42 35.14 -16.45
CA ASN A 92 26.09 35.72 -17.60
C ASN A 92 26.39 37.17 -17.27
N ILE A 93 27.62 37.37 -16.80
CA ILE A 93 28.32 38.64 -16.78
C ILE A 93 28.55 39.01 -18.26
N ASN A 94 27.98 40.11 -18.71
CA ASN A 94 28.48 40.97 -19.78
C ASN A 94 27.85 42.35 -19.64
#